data_AF-A0A7C6QX13-F1
#
_entry.id   AF-A0A7C6QX13-F1
#
_cell.length_a   1.000
_cell.length_b   1.000
_cell.length_c   1.000
_cell.angle_alpha   90.00
_cell.angle_beta   90.00
_cell.angle_gamma   90.00
#
_symmetry.space_group_name_H-M   'P 1'
#
loop_
_entity.id
_entity.type
_entity.pdbx_description
1 polymer ?
#
loop_
_entity_poly.entity_id
_entity_poly.type
_entity_poly.pdbx_seq_one_letter_code
_entity_poly.pdbx_strand_id
1 'polypeptide(L)'
;KLDWREYIHSDNPVAAALLSKMGFRPEERVRVKLEFLRMLARRKVDPARMELLAAFFEAYLKLNREEEERLYRKLGKMDKKEVDAIMQITTSWHEKGRAEGRAEGLAEGRAEGRAEGKIKAKQEVICRYLARRFGADSAAIQEKVPQLTDMDALDRVLDELFAAGSLEEARNIIWEELSRFVQ
;
A
#
# COMPACT_ATOMS: atom_id res chain seq x y z
N LYS A 1 26.28 2.80 22.74
CA LYS A 1 24.84 3.11 22.80
C LYS A 1 24.46 3.24 24.28
N LEU A 2 23.56 4.17 24.64
CA LEU A 2 23.03 4.28 26.01
C LEU A 2 22.25 3.01 26.37
N ASP A 3 22.33 2.53 27.62
CA ASP A 3 21.56 1.35 28.05
C ASP A 3 20.08 1.74 28.21
N TRP A 4 19.21 1.02 27.51
CA TRP A 4 17.77 1.26 27.54
C TRP A 4 17.16 1.14 28.94
N ARG A 5 17.76 0.32 29.83
CA ARG A 5 17.28 0.09 31.21
C ARG A 5 17.28 1.34 32.07
N GLU A 6 18.20 2.27 31.81
CA GLU A 6 18.28 3.53 32.55
C GLU A 6 17.08 4.45 32.25
N TYR A 7 16.35 4.18 31.17
CA TYR A 7 15.33 5.08 30.62
C TYR A 7 13.90 4.54 30.67
N ILE A 8 13.69 3.27 31.04
CA ILE A 8 12.35 2.65 31.09
C ILE A 8 11.39 3.27 32.12
N HIS A 9 11.95 3.96 33.11
CA HIS A 9 11.19 4.70 34.14
C HIS A 9 11.17 6.20 33.89
N SER A 10 11.72 6.68 32.77
CA SER A 10 11.73 8.09 32.42
C SER A 10 10.34 8.55 31.97
N ASP A 11 9.94 9.74 32.40
CA ASP A 11 8.73 10.41 31.90
C ASP A 11 8.96 11.13 30.54
N ASN A 12 10.16 10.99 29.96
CA ASN A 12 10.52 11.64 28.71
C ASN A 12 9.92 10.87 27.49
N PRO A 13 9.03 11.49 26.69
CA PRO A 13 8.46 10.83 25.50
C PRO A 13 9.52 10.48 24.46
N VAL A 14 10.58 11.30 24.37
CA VAL A 14 11.70 11.07 23.45
C VAL A 14 12.47 9.81 23.86
N ALA A 15 12.62 9.57 25.18
CA ALA A 15 13.23 8.35 25.67
C ALA A 15 12.40 7.12 25.26
N ALA A 16 11.07 7.18 25.38
CA ALA A 16 10.17 6.11 24.94
C ALA A 16 10.34 5.77 23.45
N ALA A 17 10.39 6.79 22.57
CA ALA A 17 10.62 6.59 21.14
C ALA A 17 11.98 5.93 20.86
N LEU A 18 13.02 6.42 21.54
CA LEU A 18 14.42 6.02 21.30
C LEU A 18 14.81 4.70 21.96
N LEU A 19 13.98 4.12 22.83
CA LEU A 19 14.22 2.79 23.42
C LEU A 19 14.57 1.74 22.34
N SER A 20 13.93 1.82 21.16
CA SER A 20 14.18 0.93 20.01
C SER A 20 15.57 1.10 19.37
N LYS A 21 16.26 2.22 19.62
CA LYS A 21 17.62 2.54 19.13
C LYS A 21 18.70 2.46 20.19
N MET A 22 18.32 2.42 21.47
CA MET A 22 19.24 2.27 22.60
C MET A 22 19.95 0.90 22.59
N GLY A 23 20.92 0.72 23.48
CA GLY A 23 21.72 -0.49 23.57
C GLY A 23 20.99 -1.58 24.33
N PHE A 24 20.40 -2.54 23.62
CA PHE A 24 19.84 -3.77 24.16
C PHE A 24 20.36 -4.99 23.38
N ARG A 25 20.33 -6.16 24.02
CA ARG A 25 20.67 -7.44 23.37
C ARG A 25 19.48 -7.98 22.57
N PRO A 26 19.68 -8.79 21.52
CA PRO A 26 18.56 -9.35 20.73
C PRO A 26 17.50 -10.08 21.59
N GLU A 27 17.91 -10.76 22.66
CA GLU A 27 17.01 -11.50 23.54
C GLU A 27 16.12 -10.57 24.38
N GLU A 28 16.49 -9.29 24.48
CA GLU A 28 15.80 -8.27 25.27
C GLU A 28 14.72 -7.55 24.48
N ARG A 29 14.64 -7.74 23.17
CA ARG A 29 13.68 -7.05 22.26
C ARG A 29 12.25 -7.09 22.76
N VAL A 30 11.78 -8.27 23.18
CA VAL A 30 10.44 -8.45 23.75
C VAL A 30 10.24 -7.64 25.03
N ARG A 31 11.29 -7.55 25.87
CA ARG A 31 11.24 -6.78 27.12
C ARG A 31 11.25 -5.28 26.83
N VAL A 32 12.06 -4.82 25.87
CA VAL A 32 12.10 -3.42 25.44
C VAL A 32 10.73 -2.98 24.92
N LYS A 33 10.08 -3.79 24.07
CA LYS A 33 8.73 -3.48 23.56
C LYS A 33 7.67 -3.45 24.65
N LEU A 34 7.73 -4.36 25.61
CA LEU A 34 6.84 -4.35 26.76
C LEU A 34 7.00 -3.08 27.61
N GLU A 35 8.23 -2.68 27.94
CA GLU A 35 8.46 -1.47 28.73
C GLU A 35 8.04 -0.21 27.96
N PHE A 36 8.24 -0.17 26.65
CA PHE A 36 7.69 0.90 25.80
C PHE A 36 6.16 1.01 25.92
N LEU A 37 5.43 -0.10 25.81
CA LEU A 37 3.97 -0.12 25.96
C LEU A 37 3.54 0.35 27.37
N ARG A 38 4.28 -0.05 28.40
CA ARG A 38 4.05 0.41 29.79
C ARG A 38 4.27 1.90 29.95
N MET A 39 5.32 2.46 29.34
CA MET A 39 5.58 3.91 29.37
C MET A 39 4.41 4.69 28.77
N LEU A 40 3.86 4.21 27.65
CA LEU A 40 2.69 4.84 27.03
C LEU A 40 1.42 4.71 27.86
N ALA A 41 1.17 3.53 28.44
CA ALA A 41 0.02 3.26 29.29
C ALA A 41 -0.01 4.13 30.55
N ARG A 42 1.14 4.29 31.23
CA ARG A 42 1.24 5.11 32.45
C ARG A 42 0.87 6.57 32.21
N ARG A 43 1.25 7.12 31.06
CA ARG A 43 1.24 8.57 30.83
C ARG A 43 -0.08 9.10 30.26
N LYS A 44 -1.02 8.21 29.89
CA LYS A 44 -2.25 8.59 29.15
C LYS A 44 -1.91 9.59 28.03
N VAL A 45 -0.88 9.26 27.26
CA VAL A 45 -0.37 10.15 26.20
C VAL A 45 -1.53 10.47 25.25
N ASP A 46 -1.67 11.75 24.89
CA ASP A 46 -2.63 12.17 23.87
C ASP A 46 -2.51 11.28 22.61
N PRO A 47 -3.63 10.89 21.96
CA PRO A 47 -3.63 9.94 20.87
C PRO A 47 -2.63 10.26 19.74
N ALA A 48 -2.45 11.52 19.36
CA ALA A 48 -1.56 11.90 18.26
C ALA A 48 -0.07 11.73 18.62
N ARG A 49 0.30 12.07 19.86
CA ARG A 49 1.67 11.84 20.35
C ARG A 49 1.96 10.36 20.54
N MET A 50 0.98 9.62 21.02
CA MET A 50 1.05 8.18 21.20
C MET A 50 1.34 7.48 19.86
N GLU A 51 0.62 7.88 18.81
CA GLU A 51 0.82 7.39 17.44
C GLU A 51 2.24 7.67 16.92
N LEU A 52 2.72 8.91 17.06
CA LEU A 52 4.06 9.28 16.61
C LEU A 52 5.16 8.44 17.28
N LEU A 53 5.04 8.23 18.60
CA LEU A 53 6.00 7.42 19.36
C LEU A 53 5.97 5.95 18.93
N ALA A 54 4.77 5.41 18.68
CA ALA A 54 4.58 4.04 18.21
C ALA A 54 5.17 3.83 16.82
N ALA A 55 4.82 4.69 15.86
CA ALA A 55 5.34 4.63 14.51
C ALA A 55 6.88 4.67 14.48
N PHE A 56 7.48 5.58 15.26
CA PHE A 56 8.93 5.66 15.39
C PHE A 56 9.54 4.41 16.02
N PHE A 57 8.94 3.90 17.11
CA PHE A 57 9.46 2.72 17.80
C PHE A 57 9.43 1.48 16.90
N GLU A 58 8.30 1.24 16.21
CA GLU A 58 8.08 0.09 15.32
C GLU A 58 8.98 0.12 14.09
N ALA A 59 9.35 1.30 13.58
CA ALA A 59 10.28 1.44 12.47
C ALA A 59 11.68 0.85 12.76
N TYR A 60 12.04 0.69 14.04
CA TYR A 60 13.35 0.19 14.44
C TYR A 60 13.31 -1.11 15.25
N LEU A 61 12.20 -1.41 15.94
CA LEU A 61 12.02 -2.65 16.69
C LEU A 61 10.69 -3.31 16.31
N LYS A 62 10.74 -4.04 15.20
CA LYS A 62 9.68 -4.96 14.78
C LYS A 62 9.94 -6.35 15.36
N LEU A 63 9.03 -6.84 16.20
CA LEU A 63 9.12 -8.21 16.70
C LEU A 63 8.74 -9.18 15.58
N ASN A 64 9.39 -10.34 15.57
CA ASN A 64 8.96 -11.46 14.75
C ASN A 64 7.80 -12.23 15.42
N ARG A 65 7.23 -13.20 14.71
CA ARG A 65 6.08 -13.99 15.21
C ARG A 65 6.34 -14.64 16.57
N GLU A 66 7.49 -15.28 16.76
CA GLU A 66 7.81 -15.94 18.04
C GLU A 66 7.99 -14.94 19.18
N GLU A 67 8.59 -13.79 18.88
CA GLU A 67 8.77 -12.69 19.81
C GLU A 67 7.42 -12.07 20.23
N GLU A 68 6.50 -11.90 19.29
CA GLU A 68 5.13 -11.45 19.55
C GLU A 68 4.38 -12.45 20.43
N GLU A 69 4.43 -13.75 20.11
CA GLU A 69 3.83 -14.80 20.94
C GLU A 69 4.43 -14.81 22.35
N ARG A 70 5.74 -14.54 22.50
CA ARG A 70 6.38 -14.35 23.82
C ARG A 70 5.87 -13.09 24.53
N LEU A 71 5.63 -12.00 23.82
CA LEU A 71 5.04 -10.77 24.38
C LEU A 71 3.63 -11.04 24.91
N TYR A 72 2.76 -11.66 24.11
CA TYR A 72 1.40 -12.01 24.52
C TYR A 72 1.37 -12.97 25.71
N ARG A 73 2.25 -13.98 25.74
CA ARG A 73 2.40 -14.87 26.90
C ARG A 73 2.82 -14.14 28.17
N LYS A 74 3.64 -13.09 28.06
CA LYS A 74 4.02 -12.26 29.21
C LYS A 74 2.84 -11.40 29.68
N LEU A 75 2.11 -10.78 28.76
CA LEU A 75 0.90 -9.99 29.08
C LEU A 75 -0.14 -10.83 29.81
N GLY A 76 -0.36 -12.09 29.39
CA GLY A 76 -1.29 -13.00 30.06
C GLY A 76 -0.94 -13.39 31.51
N LYS A 77 0.25 -13.02 32.00
CA LYS A 77 0.71 -13.26 33.38
C LYS A 77 0.73 -11.99 34.24
N MET A 78 0.35 -10.84 33.68
CA MET A 78 0.38 -9.54 34.35
C MET A 78 -0.94 -9.20 35.03
N ASP A 79 -0.94 -8.14 35.82
CA ASP A 79 -2.17 -7.60 36.41
C ASP A 79 -3.16 -7.17 35.32
N LYS A 80 -4.44 -7.46 35.55
CA LYS A 80 -5.50 -7.21 34.57
C LYS A 80 -5.60 -5.72 34.19
N LYS A 81 -5.45 -4.79 35.15
CA LYS A 81 -5.53 -3.35 34.86
C LYS A 81 -4.38 -2.88 33.99
N GLU A 82 -3.19 -3.43 34.22
CA GLU A 82 -2.01 -3.13 33.40
C GLU A 82 -2.18 -3.63 31.97
N VAL A 83 -2.68 -4.86 31.81
CA VAL A 83 -2.98 -5.46 30.50
C VAL A 83 -4.06 -4.66 29.78
N ASP A 84 -5.16 -4.31 30.45
CA ASP A 84 -6.25 -3.55 29.84
C ASP A 84 -5.76 -2.19 29.31
N ALA A 85 -4.90 -1.49 30.07
CA ALA A 85 -4.33 -0.22 29.62
C ALA A 85 -3.41 -0.38 28.40
N ILE A 86 -2.60 -1.44 28.35
CA ILE A 86 -1.75 -1.75 27.20
C ILE A 86 -2.61 -2.14 25.98
N MET A 87 -3.66 -2.93 26.19
CA MET A 87 -4.53 -3.42 25.13
C MET A 87 -5.36 -2.30 24.49
N GLN A 88 -5.79 -1.29 25.26
CA GLN A 88 -6.47 -0.11 24.71
C GLN A 88 -5.61 0.64 23.68
N ILE A 89 -4.31 0.76 23.98
CA ILE A 89 -3.32 1.40 23.11
C ILE A 89 -3.15 0.60 21.82
N THR A 90 -2.87 -0.70 21.96
CA THR A 90 -2.60 -1.55 20.79
C THR A 90 -3.85 -1.71 19.92
N THR A 91 -5.04 -1.81 20.50
CA THR A 91 -6.31 -1.97 19.77
C THR A 91 -6.60 -0.74 18.92
N SER A 92 -6.48 0.46 19.48
CA SER A 92 -6.71 1.72 18.74
C SER A 92 -5.80 1.85 17.52
N TRP A 93 -4.50 1.51 17.67
CA TRP A 93 -3.56 1.53 16.55
C TRP A 93 -3.84 0.44 15.52
N HIS A 94 -4.16 -0.78 15.95
CA HIS A 94 -4.48 -1.88 15.04
C HIS A 94 -5.76 -1.59 14.24
N GLU A 95 -6.76 -0.96 14.84
CA GLU A 95 -7.96 -0.52 14.14
C GLU A 95 -7.67 0.58 13.13
N LYS A 96 -6.89 1.60 13.52
CA LYS A 96 -6.49 2.69 12.63
C LYS A 96 -5.67 2.17 11.44
N GLY A 97 -4.62 1.39 11.69
CA GLY A 97 -3.80 0.82 10.61
C GLY A 97 -4.60 -0.10 9.68
N ARG A 98 -5.58 -0.85 10.20
CA ARG A 98 -6.51 -1.62 9.37
C ARG A 98 -7.43 -0.72 8.55
N ALA A 99 -7.90 0.39 9.12
CA ALA A 99 -8.75 1.35 8.41
C ALA A 99 -7.97 2.05 7.28
N GLU A 100 -6.75 2.50 7.55
CA GLU A 100 -5.85 3.12 6.57
C GLU A 100 -5.51 2.14 5.45
N GLY A 101 -5.06 0.93 5.77
CA GLY A 101 -4.75 -0.08 4.75
C GLY A 101 -5.96 -0.45 3.88
N ARG A 102 -7.18 -0.46 4.43
CA ARG A 102 -8.41 -0.63 3.63
C ARG A 102 -8.69 0.59 2.75
N ALA A 103 -8.49 1.80 3.26
CA ALA A 103 -8.72 3.03 2.51
C ALA A 103 -7.74 3.16 1.34
N GLU A 104 -6.46 2.89 1.58
CA GLU A 104 -5.41 2.84 0.57
C GLU A 104 -5.71 1.79 -0.49
N GLY A 105 -5.97 0.54 -0.09
CA GLY A 105 -6.31 -0.53 -1.03
C GLY A 105 -7.58 -0.24 -1.86
N LEU A 106 -8.59 0.40 -1.27
CA LEU A 106 -9.79 0.84 -2.01
C LEU A 106 -9.45 1.96 -3.01
N ALA A 107 -8.61 2.93 -2.61
CA ALA A 107 -8.21 4.04 -3.45
C ALA A 107 -7.38 3.56 -4.65
N GLU A 108 -6.39 2.71 -4.42
CA GLU A 108 -5.55 2.07 -5.45
C GLU A 108 -6.41 1.23 -6.39
N GLY A 109 -7.20 0.28 -5.86
CA GLY A 109 -8.05 -0.57 -6.69
C GLY A 109 -9.08 0.21 -7.51
N ARG A 110 -9.61 1.33 -6.98
CA ARG A 110 -10.50 2.23 -7.73
C ARG A 110 -9.74 3.03 -8.79
N ALA A 111 -8.48 3.40 -8.56
CA ALA A 111 -7.67 4.10 -9.55
C ALA A 111 -7.30 3.17 -10.71
N GLU A 112 -6.80 1.97 -10.40
CA GLU A 112 -6.47 0.93 -11.38
C GLU A 112 -7.70 0.53 -12.20
N GLY A 113 -8.81 0.19 -11.54
CA GLY A 113 -10.05 -0.19 -12.23
C GLY A 113 -10.61 0.91 -13.14
N ARG A 114 -10.42 2.20 -12.77
CA ARG A 114 -10.78 3.33 -13.65
C ARG A 114 -9.84 3.47 -14.84
N ALA A 115 -8.55 3.26 -14.66
CA ALA A 115 -7.57 3.31 -15.75
C ALA A 115 -7.82 2.18 -16.76
N GLU A 116 -7.96 0.93 -16.29
CA GLU A 116 -8.30 -0.21 -17.12
C GLU A 116 -9.65 -0.03 -17.84
N GLY A 117 -10.66 0.49 -17.14
CA GLY A 117 -11.97 0.76 -17.72
C GLY A 117 -11.91 1.76 -18.88
N LYS A 118 -11.08 2.81 -18.76
CA LYS A 118 -10.88 3.79 -19.85
C LYS A 118 -10.15 3.18 -21.04
N ILE A 119 -9.14 2.34 -20.81
CA ILE A 119 -8.41 1.61 -21.87
C ILE A 119 -9.38 0.72 -22.65
N LYS A 120 -10.14 -0.13 -21.94
CA LYS A 120 -11.13 -1.03 -22.56
C LYS A 120 -12.19 -0.25 -23.34
N ALA A 121 -12.67 0.87 -22.80
CA ALA A 121 -13.65 1.72 -23.49
C ALA A 121 -13.10 2.29 -24.82
N LYS A 122 -11.84 2.75 -24.84
CA LYS A 122 -11.21 3.23 -26.09
C LYS A 122 -10.97 2.10 -27.08
N GLN A 123 -10.49 0.95 -26.63
CA GLN A 123 -10.35 -0.26 -27.46
C GLN A 123 -11.69 -0.64 -28.11
N GLU A 124 -12.79 -0.62 -27.34
CA GLU A 124 -14.13 -0.90 -27.85
C GLU A 124 -14.60 0.14 -28.87
N VAL A 125 -14.29 1.43 -28.66
CA VAL A 125 -14.59 2.49 -29.63
C VAL A 125 -13.83 2.27 -30.94
N ILE A 126 -12.54 1.95 -30.88
CA ILE A 126 -11.72 1.64 -32.05
C ILE A 126 -12.31 0.42 -32.79
N CYS A 127 -12.62 -0.68 -32.09
CA CYS A 127 -13.22 -1.86 -32.72
C CYS A 127 -14.56 -1.54 -33.39
N ARG A 128 -15.44 -0.78 -32.72
CA ARG A 128 -16.73 -0.35 -33.29
C ARG A 128 -16.55 0.53 -34.52
N TYR A 129 -15.58 1.44 -34.50
CA TYR A 129 -15.26 2.28 -35.65
C TYR A 129 -14.83 1.42 -36.85
N LEU A 130 -13.87 0.51 -36.64
CA LEU A 130 -13.37 -0.41 -37.67
C LEU A 130 -14.50 -1.26 -38.28
N ALA A 131 -15.33 -1.87 -37.42
CA ALA A 131 -16.48 -2.66 -37.86
C ALA A 131 -17.48 -1.83 -38.67
N ARG A 132 -17.75 -0.59 -38.26
CA ARG A 132 -18.71 0.30 -38.93
C ARG A 132 -18.22 0.76 -40.29
N ARG A 133 -16.92 1.08 -40.42
CA ARG A 133 -16.34 1.65 -41.64
C ARG A 133 -15.93 0.60 -42.67
N PHE A 134 -15.35 -0.51 -42.19
CA PHE A 134 -14.74 -1.52 -43.06
C PHE A 134 -15.43 -2.88 -42.99
N GLY A 135 -16.44 -3.05 -42.14
CA GLY A 135 -17.22 -4.28 -42.08
C GLY A 135 -16.39 -5.49 -41.63
N ALA A 136 -16.75 -6.68 -42.15
CA ALA A 136 -16.17 -7.96 -41.76
C ALA A 136 -14.65 -8.06 -42.01
N ASP A 137 -14.13 -7.34 -43.00
CA ASP A 137 -12.71 -7.37 -43.36
C ASP A 137 -11.80 -6.81 -42.26
N SER A 138 -12.35 -6.04 -41.31
CA SER A 138 -11.60 -5.49 -40.19
C SER A 138 -11.40 -6.45 -39.01
N ALA A 139 -12.02 -7.63 -39.01
CA ALA A 139 -12.00 -8.56 -37.87
C ALA A 139 -10.56 -8.90 -37.41
N ALA A 140 -9.66 -9.19 -38.35
CA ALA A 140 -8.27 -9.52 -38.03
C ALA A 140 -7.51 -8.37 -37.35
N ILE A 141 -7.88 -7.12 -37.64
CA ILE A 141 -7.29 -5.93 -37.03
C ILE A 141 -7.87 -5.71 -35.64
N GLN A 142 -9.18 -5.89 -35.46
CA GLN A 142 -9.87 -5.77 -34.18
C GLN A 142 -9.28 -6.71 -33.11
N GLU A 143 -8.86 -7.92 -33.50
CA GLU A 143 -8.19 -8.87 -32.61
C GLU A 143 -6.85 -8.37 -32.05
N LYS A 144 -6.23 -7.37 -32.69
CA LYS A 144 -4.96 -6.77 -32.24
C LYS A 144 -5.16 -5.57 -31.33
N VAL A 145 -6.31 -4.90 -31.38
CA VAL A 145 -6.63 -3.72 -30.57
C VAL A 145 -6.49 -3.96 -29.05
N PRO A 146 -6.87 -5.12 -28.47
CA PRO A 146 -6.67 -5.38 -27.04
C PRO A 146 -5.22 -5.36 -26.57
N GLN A 147 -4.25 -5.47 -27.47
CA GLN A 147 -2.82 -5.44 -27.16
C GLN A 147 -2.32 -4.00 -26.94
N LEU A 148 -3.08 -2.99 -27.37
CA LEU A 148 -2.79 -1.59 -27.09
C LEU A 148 -3.30 -1.25 -25.68
N THR A 149 -2.42 -1.33 -24.69
CA THR A 149 -2.77 -1.05 -23.28
C THR A 149 -2.39 0.36 -22.84
N ASP A 150 -1.62 1.09 -23.63
CA ASP A 150 -1.24 2.47 -23.34
C ASP A 150 -2.34 3.45 -23.77
N MET A 151 -2.67 4.39 -22.89
CA MET A 151 -3.75 5.35 -23.13
C MET A 151 -3.41 6.30 -24.27
N ASP A 152 -2.18 6.79 -24.30
CA ASP A 152 -1.75 7.80 -25.28
C ASP A 152 -1.64 7.17 -26.67
N ALA A 153 -1.22 5.91 -26.78
CA ALA A 153 -1.27 5.15 -28.02
C ALA A 153 -2.69 4.94 -28.51
N LEU A 154 -3.63 4.58 -27.64
CA LEU A 154 -5.04 4.44 -28.01
C LEU A 154 -5.64 5.77 -28.51
N ASP A 155 -5.25 6.90 -27.91
CA ASP A 155 -5.65 8.23 -28.37
C ASP A 155 -5.09 8.56 -29.76
N ARG A 156 -3.78 8.34 -29.99
CA ARG A 156 -3.16 8.54 -31.31
C ARG A 156 -3.80 7.66 -32.38
N VAL A 157 -3.98 6.37 -32.10
CA VAL A 157 -4.63 5.44 -33.02
C VAL A 157 -6.03 5.93 -33.38
N LEU A 158 -6.81 6.39 -32.40
CA LEU A 158 -8.16 6.87 -32.65
C LEU A 158 -8.16 8.11 -33.56
N ASP A 159 -7.29 9.08 -33.29
CA ASP A 159 -7.17 10.31 -34.09
C ASP A 159 -6.72 10.02 -35.53
N GLU A 160 -5.72 9.16 -35.71
CA GLU A 160 -5.21 8.77 -37.03
C GLU A 160 -6.24 7.93 -37.81
N LEU A 161 -6.99 7.05 -37.13
CA LEU A 161 -8.04 6.25 -37.76
C LEU A 161 -9.15 7.13 -38.36
N PHE A 162 -9.46 8.29 -37.78
CA PHE A 162 -10.42 9.22 -38.37
C PHE A 162 -9.96 9.77 -39.72
N ALA A 163 -8.66 9.91 -39.94
CA ALA A 163 -8.07 10.35 -41.19
C ALA A 163 -7.88 9.20 -42.22
N ALA A 164 -7.93 7.94 -41.78
CA ALA A 164 -7.68 6.78 -42.63
C ALA A 164 -8.75 6.61 -43.73
N GLY A 165 -8.30 6.61 -44.98
CA GLY A 165 -9.13 6.40 -46.18
C GLY A 165 -9.40 4.94 -46.49
N SER A 166 -8.55 4.02 -46.00
CA SER A 166 -8.61 2.59 -46.35
C SER A 166 -8.37 1.66 -45.16
N LEU A 167 -8.74 0.39 -45.34
CA LEU A 167 -8.50 -0.67 -44.34
C LEU A 167 -7.01 -0.94 -44.14
N GLU A 168 -6.20 -0.80 -45.20
CA GLU A 168 -4.76 -1.00 -45.16
C GLU A 168 -4.06 0.10 -44.37
N GLU A 169 -4.47 1.36 -44.56
CA GLU A 169 -3.99 2.48 -43.72
C GLU A 169 -4.35 2.26 -42.24
N ALA A 170 -5.61 1.88 -41.95
CA ALA A 170 -6.05 1.57 -40.59
C ALA A 170 -5.23 0.44 -39.94
N ARG A 171 -4.88 -0.60 -40.72
CA ARG A 171 -4.01 -1.69 -40.28
C ARG A 171 -2.62 -1.18 -39.94
N ASN A 172 -2.04 -0.34 -40.79
CA ASN A 172 -0.68 0.17 -40.61
C ASN A 172 -0.57 1.05 -39.36
N ILE A 173 -1.55 1.92 -39.10
CA ILE A 173 -1.62 2.76 -37.88
C ILE A 173 -1.55 1.90 -36.62
N ILE A 174 -2.40 0.86 -36.53
CA ILE A 174 -2.44 -0.02 -35.36
C ILE A 174 -1.14 -0.83 -35.23
N TRP A 175 -0.58 -1.29 -36.35
CA TRP A 175 0.66 -2.07 -36.34
C TRP A 175 1.89 -1.23 -35.97
N GLU A 176 1.94 0.03 -36.41
CA GLU A 176 3.00 0.97 -36.07
C GLU A 176 3.02 1.22 -34.55
N GLU A 177 1.87 1.52 -33.95
CA GLU A 177 1.78 1.72 -32.51
C GLU A 177 2.14 0.43 -31.75
N LEU A 178 1.67 -0.74 -32.17
CA LEU A 178 2.07 -2.01 -31.55
C LEU A 178 3.58 -2.28 -31.64
N SER A 179 4.21 -1.91 -32.75
CA SER A 179 5.65 -2.13 -32.95
C SER A 179 6.50 -1.18 -32.09
N ARG A 180 6.02 0.03 -31.80
CA ARG A 180 6.69 0.99 -30.91
C ARG A 180 6.80 0.49 -29.47
N PHE A 181 5.91 -0.42 -29.04
CA PHE A 181 5.97 -1.04 -27.70
C PHE A 181 6.90 -2.25 -27.59
N VAL A 182 7.48 -2.73 -28.70
CA VAL A 182 8.33 -3.94 -28.74
C VAL A 182 9.84 -3.59 -28.76
N GLN A 183 10.21 -2.31 -28.87
CA GLN A 183 11.59 -1.80 -28.72
C GLN A 183 11.84 -1.22 -27.33
#